data_AF-A0A9Q3C292-F1
#
_entry.id   AF-A0A9Q3C292-F1
#
_cell.length_a   1.000
_cell.length_b   1.000
_cell.length_c   1.000
_cell.angle_alpha   90.00
_cell.angle_beta   90.00
_cell.angle_gamma   90.00
#
_symmetry.space_group_name_H-M   'P 1'
#
loop_
_entity.id
_entity.type
_entity.pdbx_description
1 polymer ?
#
loop_
_entity_poly.entity_id
_entity_poly.type
_entity_poly.pdbx_seq_one_letter_code
_entity_poly.pdbx_strand_id
1 'polypeptide(L)'
;MKFWGEALSMETFLCNLVPKHEYQKTPYESWQNAKPPLHRLKPFFCTVWLKIPTNYIKKKFDPKAWDGIFLAYKNEASSFFILRLMDQKIIISRHVMFDEENLPLLSYQKQLTEDVIKNFPNSTQIIEEEVQKYPNTEEGSSSTDSTSISNEDEDIF
;
A
#
# COMPACT_ATOMS: atom_id res chain seq x y z
N MET A 1 -15.00 8.54 15.25
CA MET A 1 -13.68 8.00 14.85
C MET A 1 -13.76 6.47 14.90
N LYS A 2 -13.82 5.76 13.75
CA LYS A 2 -14.24 4.34 13.72
C LYS A 2 -13.15 3.29 13.40
N PHE A 3 -11.95 3.67 12.95
CA PHE A 3 -10.95 2.69 12.42
C PHE A 3 -9.50 2.96 12.87
N TRP A 4 -9.32 3.61 14.03
CA TRP A 4 -7.98 4.02 14.50
C TRP A 4 -7.11 2.86 14.93
N GLY A 5 -7.70 1.79 15.48
CA GLY A 5 -6.94 0.61 15.88
C GLY A 5 -6.31 -0.11 14.69
N GLU A 6 -7.06 -0.24 13.60
CA GLU A 6 -6.60 -0.84 12.35
C GLU A 6 -5.53 0.04 11.69
N ALA A 7 -5.74 1.36 11.66
CA ALA A 7 -4.76 2.31 11.14
C ALA A 7 -3.43 2.24 11.91
N LEU A 8 -3.48 2.22 13.25
CA LEU A 8 -2.28 2.11 14.09
C LEU A 8 -1.55 0.78 13.87
N SER A 9 -2.29 -0.32 13.66
CA SER A 9 -1.69 -1.61 13.33
C SER A 9 -0.94 -1.58 12.00
N MET A 10 -1.48 -0.89 11.00
CA MET A 10 -0.83 -0.71 9.70
C MET A 10 0.41 0.20 9.82
N GLU A 11 0.29 1.32 10.52
CA GLU A 11 1.41 2.24 10.79
C GLU A 11 2.56 1.50 11.48
N THR A 12 2.27 0.77 12.56
CA THR A 12 3.28 -0.02 13.28
C THR A 12 3.95 -1.04 12.36
N PHE A 13 3.16 -1.71 11.50
CA PHE A 13 3.69 -2.65 10.53
C PHE A 13 4.65 -1.97 9.54
N LEU A 14 4.25 -0.84 8.96
CA LEU A 14 5.09 -0.05 8.04
C LEU A 14 6.36 0.47 8.72
N CYS A 15 6.26 1.00 9.94
CA CYS A 15 7.43 1.45 10.70
C CYS A 15 8.42 0.31 10.98
N ASN A 16 7.94 -0.93 11.11
CA ASN A 16 8.79 -2.11 11.29
C ASN A 16 9.45 -2.59 9.98
N LEU A 17 8.94 -2.18 8.83
CA LEU A 17 9.47 -2.48 7.49
C LEU A 17 10.55 -1.51 7.03
N VAL A 18 10.54 -0.26 7.54
CA VAL A 18 11.49 0.76 7.11
C VAL A 18 12.78 0.65 7.93
N PRO A 19 13.96 0.53 7.29
CA PRO A 19 15.23 0.57 8.02
C PRO A 19 15.44 1.98 8.57
N LYS A 20 15.91 2.07 9.81
CA LYS A 20 16.32 3.36 10.38
C LYS A 20 17.69 3.73 9.83
N HIS A 21 17.94 5.02 9.63
CA HIS A 21 19.19 5.54 9.04
C HIS A 21 20.48 4.95 9.66
N GLU A 22 20.46 4.67 10.97
CA GLU A 22 21.62 4.13 11.70
C GLU A 22 21.81 2.62 11.57
N TYR A 23 20.80 1.88 11.08
CA TYR A 23 20.79 0.42 11.05
C TYR A 23 20.54 -0.10 9.63
N GLN A 24 21.41 -1.01 9.18
CA GLN A 24 21.25 -1.68 7.87
C GLN A 24 20.09 -2.70 7.86
N LYS A 25 19.55 -3.07 9.02
CA LYS A 25 18.47 -4.05 9.17
C LYS A 25 17.19 -3.37 9.61
N THR A 26 16.06 -3.83 9.07
CA THR A 26 14.73 -3.40 9.50
C THR A 26 14.40 -3.97 10.89
N PRO A 27 13.57 -3.28 11.70
CA PRO A 27 13.11 -3.85 12.98
C PRO A 27 12.47 -5.23 12.82
N TYR A 28 11.73 -5.45 11.72
CA TYR A 28 11.15 -6.75 11.38
C TYR A 28 12.22 -7.83 11.19
N GLU A 29 13.29 -7.54 10.45
CA GLU A 29 14.42 -8.47 10.26
C GLU A 29 15.13 -8.78 11.58
N SER A 30 15.28 -7.78 12.46
CA SER A 30 15.92 -7.98 13.75
C SER A 30 15.10 -8.89 14.67
N TRP A 31 13.76 -8.83 14.58
CA TRP A 31 12.89 -9.69 15.38
C TRP A 31 12.79 -11.09 14.78
N GLN A 32 12.44 -11.18 13.50
CA GLN A 32 12.08 -12.44 12.84
C GLN A 32 13.28 -13.16 12.24
N ASN A 33 14.48 -12.55 12.25
CA ASN A 33 15.69 -13.04 11.60
C ASN A 33 15.49 -13.41 10.12
N ALA A 34 14.49 -12.80 9.47
CA ALA A 34 14.09 -13.07 8.11
C ALA A 34 13.69 -11.78 7.41
N LYS A 35 14.02 -11.67 6.12
CA LYS A 35 13.62 -10.52 5.30
C LYS A 35 12.10 -10.44 5.18
N PRO A 36 11.49 -9.26 5.32
CA PRO A 36 10.04 -9.13 5.16
C PRO A 36 9.64 -9.44 3.71
N PRO A 37 8.58 -10.24 3.49
CA PRO A 37 8.06 -10.50 2.16
C PRO A 37 7.35 -9.26 1.59
N LEU A 38 8.09 -8.42 0.85
CA LEU A 38 7.56 -7.17 0.25
C LEU A 38 6.43 -7.39 -0.75
N HIS A 39 6.33 -8.57 -1.37
CA HIS A 39 5.23 -8.91 -2.29
C HIS A 39 3.83 -8.84 -1.63
N ARG A 40 3.78 -8.89 -0.29
CA ARG A 40 2.54 -8.77 0.50
C ARG A 40 2.22 -7.34 0.88
N LEU A 41 3.15 -6.41 0.67
CA LEU A 41 2.91 -4.99 0.91
C LEU A 41 1.90 -4.49 -0.14
N LYS A 42 0.87 -3.81 0.34
CA LYS A 42 -0.23 -3.28 -0.45
C LYS A 42 -0.52 -1.85 0.03
N PRO A 43 -0.94 -0.95 -0.88
CA PRO A 43 -1.30 0.40 -0.50
C PRO A 43 -2.44 0.40 0.52
N PHE A 44 -2.33 1.27 1.52
CA PHE A 44 -3.39 1.45 2.50
C PHE A 44 -4.65 2.03 1.85
N PHE A 45 -5.83 1.59 2.29
CA PHE A 45 -7.11 1.99 1.71
C PHE A 45 -7.30 1.67 0.21
N CYS A 46 -6.55 0.72 -0.36
CA CYS A 46 -6.81 0.24 -1.71
C CYS A 46 -8.18 -0.45 -1.81
N THR A 47 -8.79 -0.34 -2.99
CA THR A 47 -10.01 -1.07 -3.31
C THR A 47 -9.69 -2.56 -3.41
N VAL A 48 -10.56 -3.38 -2.83
CA VAL A 48 -10.38 -4.83 -2.81
C VAL A 48 -11.65 -5.56 -3.19
N TRP A 49 -11.47 -6.69 -3.87
CA TRP A 49 -12.53 -7.65 -4.12
C TRP A 49 -12.32 -8.91 -3.30
N LEU A 50 -13.28 -9.17 -2.42
CA LEU A 50 -13.31 -10.37 -1.61
C LEU A 50 -14.10 -11.47 -2.32
N LYS A 51 -13.54 -12.69 -2.38
CA LYS A 51 -14.31 -13.86 -2.80
C LYS A 51 -15.45 -14.18 -1.85
N ILE A 52 -16.67 -14.26 -2.37
CA ILE A 52 -17.85 -14.64 -1.60
C ILE A 52 -17.79 -16.14 -1.28
N PRO A 53 -18.06 -16.57 -0.04
CA PRO A 53 -18.14 -17.99 0.28
C PRO A 53 -19.28 -18.64 -0.51
N THR A 54 -19.07 -19.85 -1.02
CA THR A 54 -20.02 -20.57 -1.88
C THR A 54 -21.41 -20.70 -1.26
N ASN A 55 -21.53 -20.72 0.07
CA ASN A 55 -22.80 -20.81 0.80
C ASN A 55 -23.69 -19.57 0.63
N TYR A 56 -23.13 -18.41 0.27
CA TYR A 56 -23.89 -17.18 0.03
C TYR A 56 -24.29 -17.00 -1.44
N ILE A 57 -23.72 -17.80 -2.35
CA ILE A 57 -24.03 -17.78 -3.78
C ILE A 57 -25.20 -18.74 -4.01
N LYS A 58 -26.38 -18.21 -4.31
CA LYS A 58 -27.60 -19.02 -4.47
C LYS A 58 -27.85 -19.41 -5.92
N LYS A 59 -27.42 -18.59 -6.87
CA LYS A 59 -27.62 -18.77 -8.32
C LYS A 59 -26.30 -18.72 -9.07
N LYS A 60 -26.26 -19.35 -10.24
CA LYS A 60 -25.08 -19.45 -11.11
C LYS A 60 -24.56 -18.08 -11.61
N PHE A 61 -25.43 -17.07 -11.64
CA PHE A 61 -25.14 -15.70 -12.10
C PHE A 61 -25.13 -14.66 -10.99
N ASP A 62 -25.17 -15.08 -9.72
CA ASP A 62 -24.98 -14.13 -8.63
C ASP A 62 -23.54 -13.60 -8.64
N PRO A 63 -23.32 -12.34 -8.19
CA PRO A 63 -21.97 -11.81 -8.04
C PRO A 63 -21.13 -12.75 -7.17
N LYS A 64 -19.87 -12.95 -7.57
CA LYS A 64 -18.93 -13.87 -6.91
C LYS A 64 -17.95 -13.17 -5.97
N ALA A 65 -17.97 -11.84 -5.97
CA ALA A 65 -17.09 -11.02 -5.16
C ALA A 65 -17.86 -9.91 -4.45
N TRP A 66 -17.44 -9.58 -3.23
CA TRP A 66 -17.83 -8.36 -2.53
C TRP A 66 -16.76 -7.29 -2.75
N ASP A 67 -17.22 -6.06 -2.87
CA ASP A 67 -16.41 -4.86 -2.86
C ASP A 67 -16.06 -4.45 -1.43
N GLY A 68 -14.83 -3.98 -1.26
CA GLY A 68 -14.34 -3.55 0.03
C GLY A 68 -13.14 -2.63 -0.08
N ILE A 69 -12.70 -2.14 1.07
CA ILE A 69 -11.50 -1.34 1.22
C ILE A 69 -10.54 -2.05 2.17
N PHE A 70 -9.26 -2.15 1.78
CA PHE A 70 -8.22 -2.71 2.63
C PHE A 70 -7.91 -1.77 3.80
N LEU A 71 -7.96 -2.31 5.03
CA LEU A 71 -7.59 -1.58 6.24
C LEU A 71 -6.19 -2.02 6.71
N ALA A 72 -6.04 -3.25 7.18
CA ALA A 72 -4.80 -3.63 7.84
C ALA A 72 -4.46 -5.12 7.66
N TYR A 73 -3.22 -5.46 7.98
CA TYR A 73 -2.78 -6.84 8.06
C TYR A 73 -3.21 -7.45 9.40
N LYS A 74 -3.59 -8.74 9.38
CA LYS A 74 -3.78 -9.51 10.60
C LYS A 74 -2.45 -10.16 11.00
N ASN A 75 -2.01 -9.95 12.24
CA ASN A 75 -0.70 -10.41 12.73
C ASN A 75 -0.50 -11.94 12.69
N GLU A 76 -1.54 -12.73 12.92
CA GLU A 76 -1.41 -14.18 13.20
C GLU A 76 -1.73 -15.09 12.00
N ALA A 77 -2.45 -14.57 11.01
CA ALA A 77 -2.86 -15.34 9.85
C ALA A 77 -2.68 -14.45 8.64
N SER A 78 -2.24 -15.01 7.51
CA SER A 78 -2.08 -14.32 6.22
C SER A 78 -3.42 -13.82 5.63
N SER A 79 -4.12 -13.02 6.43
CA SER A 79 -5.46 -12.48 6.27
C SER A 79 -5.38 -10.98 6.45
N PHE A 80 -6.40 -10.32 5.94
CA PHE A 80 -6.49 -8.88 5.89
C PHE A 80 -7.79 -8.45 6.56
N PHE A 81 -7.74 -7.33 7.27
CA PHE A 81 -8.91 -6.58 7.71
C PHE A 81 -9.42 -5.77 6.53
N ILE A 82 -10.66 -6.01 6.14
CA ILE A 82 -11.29 -5.37 4.99
C ILE A 82 -12.60 -4.76 5.44
N LEU A 83 -12.85 -3.52 5.06
CA LEU A 83 -14.12 -2.86 5.23
C LEU A 83 -15.03 -3.24 4.05
N ARG A 84 -16.10 -3.99 4.30
CA ARG A 84 -17.11 -4.25 3.27
C ARG A 84 -17.93 -2.98 3.02
N LEU A 85 -18.00 -2.52 1.78
CA LEU A 85 -18.66 -1.25 1.44
C LEU A 85 -20.17 -1.29 1.66
N MET A 86 -20.80 -2.42 1.33
CA MET A 86 -22.25 -2.62 1.47
C MET A 86 -22.78 -2.43 2.89
N ASP A 87 -22.07 -2.95 3.90
CA ASP A 87 -22.55 -2.96 5.30
C ASP A 87 -21.68 -2.12 6.25
N GLN A 88 -20.59 -1.56 5.73
CA GLN A 88 -19.55 -0.87 6.52
C GLN A 88 -19.03 -1.72 7.68
N LYS A 89 -18.97 -3.04 7.50
CA LYS A 89 -18.49 -4.00 8.50
C LYS A 89 -17.07 -4.45 8.16
N ILE A 90 -16.27 -4.60 9.21
CA ILE A 90 -14.94 -5.17 9.09
C ILE A 90 -15.08 -6.68 8.98
N ILE A 91 -14.50 -7.23 7.93
CA ILE A 91 -14.42 -8.66 7.65
C ILE A 91 -12.94 -9.06 7.60
N ILE A 92 -12.65 -10.29 8.02
CA ILE A 92 -11.31 -10.85 7.98
C ILE A 92 -11.28 -11.89 6.87
N SER A 93 -10.37 -11.76 5.90
CA SER A 93 -10.22 -12.76 4.85
C SER A 93 -8.82 -12.84 4.27
N ARG A 94 -8.50 -14.02 3.75
CA ARG A 94 -7.26 -14.32 3.02
C ARG A 94 -7.41 -14.25 1.51
N HIS A 95 -8.60 -14.53 1.00
CA HIS A 95 -8.87 -14.67 -0.44
C HIS A 95 -9.41 -13.36 -1.00
N VAL A 96 -8.48 -12.47 -1.30
CA VAL A 96 -8.77 -11.07 -1.67
C VAL A 96 -7.93 -10.72 -2.89
N MET A 97 -8.52 -9.97 -3.81
CA MET A 97 -7.84 -9.37 -4.95
C MET A 97 -7.71 -7.88 -4.69
N PHE A 98 -6.50 -7.34 -4.88
CA PHE A 98 -6.20 -5.94 -4.63
C PHE A 98 -6.19 -5.16 -5.94
N ASP A 99 -6.81 -4.00 -5.92
CA ASP A 99 -6.68 -2.96 -6.94
C ASP A 99 -5.80 -1.85 -6.39
N GLU A 100 -4.51 -1.91 -6.71
CA GLU A 100 -3.51 -0.99 -6.16
C GLU A 100 -3.55 0.39 -6.82
N GLU A 101 -4.14 0.48 -8.03
CA GLU A 101 -4.30 1.73 -8.76
C GLU A 101 -5.51 2.52 -8.26
N ASN A 102 -6.55 1.81 -7.83
CA ASN A 102 -7.77 2.43 -7.36
C ASN A 102 -7.75 2.70 -5.85
N LEU A 103 -7.27 3.89 -5.51
CA LEU A 103 -7.17 4.41 -4.14
C LEU A 103 -8.21 5.51 -3.93
N PRO A 104 -9.37 5.22 -3.28
CA PRO A 104 -10.46 6.19 -3.11
C PRO A 104 -10.06 7.46 -2.36
N LEU A 105 -9.06 7.37 -1.47
CA LEU A 105 -8.58 8.54 -0.74
C LEU A 105 -7.79 9.50 -1.63
N LEU A 106 -6.98 8.99 -2.56
CA LEU A 106 -6.20 9.83 -3.46
C LEU A 106 -7.10 10.52 -4.49
N SER A 107 -8.14 9.85 -4.97
CA SER A 107 -9.12 10.49 -5.86
C SER A 107 -9.90 11.59 -5.15
N TYR A 108 -10.29 11.39 -3.89
CA TYR A 108 -10.92 12.42 -3.08
C TYR A 108 -9.99 13.62 -2.81
N GLN A 109 -8.72 13.38 -2.48
CA GLN A 109 -7.75 14.46 -2.29
C GLN A 109 -7.55 15.30 -3.55
N LYS A 110 -7.44 14.65 -4.72
CA LYS A 110 -7.34 15.35 -6.01
C LYS A 110 -8.55 16.25 -6.27
N GLN A 111 -9.76 15.74 -6.05
CA GLN A 111 -10.98 16.52 -6.19
C GLN A 111 -10.99 17.74 -5.25
N LEU A 112 -10.61 17.56 -3.98
CA LEU A 112 -10.50 18.68 -3.04
C LEU A 112 -9.47 19.72 -3.49
N THR A 113 -8.31 19.30 -3.99
CA THR A 113 -7.29 20.25 -4.46
C THR A 113 -7.76 21.01 -5.70
N GLU A 114 -8.45 20.35 -6.62
CA GLU A 114 -9.03 20.99 -7.81
C GLU A 114 -10.11 22.01 -7.42
N ASP A 115 -10.97 21.65 -6.45
CA ASP A 115 -12.01 22.54 -5.93
C ASP A 115 -11.41 23.74 -5.18
N VAL A 116 -10.33 23.55 -4.42
CA VAL A 116 -9.62 24.64 -3.73
C VAL A 116 -8.97 25.58 -4.76
N ILE A 117 -8.27 25.04 -5.75
CA ILE A 117 -7.63 25.84 -6.81
C ILE A 117 -8.68 26.64 -7.60
N LYS A 118 -9.83 26.04 -7.90
CA LYS A 118 -10.92 26.70 -8.62
C LYS A 118 -11.59 27.82 -7.82
N ASN A 119 -11.78 27.62 -6.52
CA ASN A 119 -12.46 28.57 -5.65
C ASN A 119 -11.52 29.68 -5.13
N PHE A 120 -10.22 29.42 -5.07
CA PHE A 120 -9.20 30.34 -4.58
C PHE A 120 -7.96 30.30 -5.49
N PRO A 121 -7.94 31.06 -6.60
CA PRO A 121 -6.88 31.00 -7.61
C PRO A 121 -5.51 31.49 -7.12
N ASN A 122 -5.44 32.18 -5.97
CA ASN A 122 -4.18 32.65 -5.37
C ASN A 122 -3.58 31.67 -4.33
N SER A 123 -4.18 30.49 -4.13
CA SER A 123 -3.73 29.52 -3.11
C SER A 123 -2.42 28.81 -3.46
N THR A 124 -2.02 28.85 -4.74
CA THR A 124 -0.87 28.13 -5.27
C THR A 124 0.43 28.48 -4.53
N GLN A 125 0.54 29.73 -4.07
CA GLN A 125 1.71 30.22 -3.31
C GLN A 125 1.87 29.56 -1.93
N ILE A 126 0.78 29.11 -1.30
CA ILE A 126 0.80 28.49 0.04
C ILE A 126 1.15 26.99 -0.06
N ILE A 127 0.69 26.31 -1.11
CA ILE A 127 0.93 24.87 -1.32
C ILE A 127 2.40 24.63 -1.71
N GLU A 128 3.00 25.50 -2.52
CA GLU A 128 4.41 25.41 -2.91
C GLU A 128 5.36 25.58 -1.71
N GLU A 129 5.03 26.43 -0.74
CA GLU A 129 5.81 26.62 0.50
C GLU A 129 5.75 25.39 1.44
N GLU A 130 4.63 24.66 1.48
CA GLU A 130 4.52 23.43 2.29
C GLU A 130 5.18 22.21 1.63
N VAL A 131 5.18 22.10 0.29
CA VAL A 131 5.86 21.01 -0.43
C VAL A 131 7.39 21.13 -0.34
N GLN A 132 7.95 22.34 -0.24
CA GLN A 132 9.38 22.51 0.02
C GLN A 132 9.81 22.17 1.46
N LYS A 133 8.87 22.15 2.42
CA LYS A 133 9.17 21.83 3.82
C LYS A 133 9.46 20.34 4.03
N TYR A 134 8.95 19.47 3.15
CA TYR A 134 9.23 18.04 3.11
C TYR A 134 9.41 17.62 1.65
N PRO A 135 10.63 17.69 1.10
CA PRO A 135 10.86 17.31 -0.29
C PRO A 135 10.52 15.82 -0.49
N ASN A 136 9.78 15.54 -1.57
CA ASN A 136 9.66 14.19 -2.11
C ASN A 136 11.07 13.66 -2.41
N THR A 137 11.46 12.55 -1.78
CA THR A 137 12.60 11.77 -2.25
C THR A 137 12.16 11.07 -3.54
N GLU A 138 12.20 11.78 -4.66
CA GLU A 138 11.99 11.19 -5.98
C GLU A 138 13.16 10.25 -6.31
N GLU A 139 12.77 8.99 -6.45
CA GLU A 139 13.14 8.03 -7.49
C GLU A 139 14.26 8.48 -8.45
N GLY A 140 15.44 7.86 -8.31
CA GLY A 140 16.40 7.78 -9.39
C GLY A 140 15.94 6.75 -10.43
N SER A 141 15.40 7.21 -11.55
CA SER A 141 15.39 6.44 -12.80
C SER A 141 16.34 7.11 -13.80
N SER A 142 17.28 6.33 -14.33
CA SER A 142 18.02 6.64 -15.55
C SER A 142 18.28 5.34 -16.30
N SER A 143 17.80 5.33 -17.53
CA SER A 143 17.78 4.29 -18.55
C SER A 143 19.17 3.86 -19.07
N THR A 144 19.25 2.56 -19.42
CA THR A 144 19.96 1.90 -20.53
C THR A 144 21.23 2.52 -21.14
N ASP A 145 22.30 1.74 -21.23
CA ASP A 145 22.99 1.46 -22.51
C ASP A 145 23.82 0.15 -22.47
N SER A 146 24.03 -0.41 -23.67
CA SER A 146 24.37 -1.80 -24.00
C SER A 146 25.87 -2.12 -24.22
N THR A 147 26.27 -3.40 -24.01
CA THR A 147 27.33 -4.22 -24.70
C THR A 147 28.76 -3.63 -24.80
N SER A 148 29.88 -4.24 -24.34
CA SER A 148 30.52 -5.51 -24.80
C SER A 148 31.84 -5.77 -24.01
N ILE A 149 32.04 -7.03 -23.59
CA ILE A 149 33.26 -7.89 -23.65
C ILE A 149 34.66 -7.31 -23.31
N SER A 150 35.31 -7.91 -22.29
CA SER A 150 36.62 -8.58 -22.42
C SER A 150 36.89 -9.53 -21.24
N ASN A 151 37.32 -10.74 -21.57
CA ASN A 151 37.76 -11.81 -20.66
C ASN A 151 39.02 -11.39 -19.88
N GLU A 152 39.22 -11.98 -18.70
CA GLU A 152 40.52 -12.52 -18.27
C GLU A 152 40.32 -13.47 -17.09
N ASP A 153 40.90 -14.65 -17.24
CA ASP A 153 40.99 -15.76 -16.30
C ASP A 153 41.83 -15.36 -15.06
N GLU A 154 41.50 -15.91 -13.89
CA GLU A 154 42.53 -16.45 -12.97
C GLU A 154 41.90 -17.37 -11.92
N ASP A 155 42.42 -18.59 -11.90
CA ASP A 155 42.23 -19.65 -10.91
C ASP A 155 42.57 -19.20 -9.48
N ILE A 156 42.10 -19.95 -8.47
CA ILE A 156 42.89 -20.63 -7.42
C ILE A 156 41.97 -21.06 -6.26
N PHE A 157 41.79 -22.39 -6.19
CA PHE A 157 41.40 -23.30 -5.09
C PHE A 157 40.07 -23.15 -4.34
#